data_AF-A0A1N6FFT3-F1
#
_entry.id   AF-A0A1N6FFT3-F1
#
_cell.length_a   1.000
_cell.length_b   1.000
_cell.length_c   1.000
_cell.angle_alpha   90.00
_cell.angle_beta   90.00
_cell.angle_gamma   90.00
#
_symmetry.space_group_name_H-M   'P 1'
#
loop_
_entity.id
_entity.type
_entity.pdbx_description
1 polymer ?
#
loop_
_entity_poly.entity_id
_entity_poly.type
_entity_poly.pdbx_seq_one_letter_code
_entity_poly.pdbx_strand_id
1 'polypeptide(L)'
;MIKKLLLGTLCIAQFSLIAAHDLKQTPNFTEDNGTGYFQNVPKTVIIKTKKFKVRIDKQPNGNYLYQSWRANTKITAKPSMIISNGELVPDGSGGNYYFEFNNNGTLYQVWRNYLTDSPKKAPYTLVVIDGNGETLVRQDAQVVKN
;
A
#
# COMPACT_ATOMS: atom_id res chain seq x y z
N MET A 1 -26.51 65.05 2.43
CA MET A 1 -27.63 64.63 1.55
C MET A 1 -27.18 64.72 0.10
N ILE A 2 -27.43 63.68 -0.71
CA ILE A 2 -27.42 63.63 -2.19
C ILE A 2 -26.03 63.73 -2.84
N LYS A 3 -25.62 62.98 -3.89
CA LYS A 3 -25.97 61.70 -4.56
C LYS A 3 -24.96 61.56 -5.72
N LYS A 4 -24.49 60.32 -5.97
CA LYS A 4 -24.13 59.70 -7.27
C LYS A 4 -22.97 60.25 -8.14
N LEU A 5 -22.04 59.36 -8.52
CA LEU A 5 -21.84 58.80 -9.89
C LEU A 5 -20.74 57.71 -9.81
N LEU A 6 -21.06 56.41 -9.89
CA LEU A 6 -20.90 55.55 -11.07
C LEU A 6 -19.53 55.66 -11.77
N LEU A 7 -18.73 54.59 -11.72
CA LEU A 7 -18.27 53.85 -12.90
C LEU A 7 -17.69 52.49 -12.48
N GLY A 8 -18.36 51.42 -12.87
CA GLY A 8 -17.88 50.05 -12.68
C GLY A 8 -16.84 49.69 -13.74
N THR A 9 -15.79 49.00 -13.31
CA THR A 9 -14.90 48.27 -14.22
C THR A 9 -15.10 46.78 -13.99
N LEU A 10 -15.60 46.14 -15.03
CA LEU A 10 -15.89 44.72 -15.12
C LEU A 10 -14.59 43.99 -15.49
N CYS A 11 -13.90 43.40 -14.52
CA CYS A 11 -12.81 42.47 -14.80
C CYS A 11 -13.42 41.12 -15.20
N ILE A 12 -13.55 40.87 -16.50
CA ILE A 12 -13.84 39.54 -17.04
C ILE A 12 -12.52 38.76 -17.02
N ALA A 13 -12.36 37.87 -16.04
CA ALA A 13 -11.29 36.88 -16.08
C ALA A 13 -11.53 35.95 -17.28
N GLN A 14 -10.58 35.87 -18.19
CA GLN A 14 -10.59 34.93 -19.29
C GLN A 14 -10.37 33.52 -18.71
N PHE A 15 -11.44 32.72 -18.64
CA PHE A 15 -11.30 31.28 -18.43
C PHE A 15 -11.03 30.64 -19.80
N SER A 16 -9.79 30.24 -20.03
CA SER A 16 -9.45 29.38 -21.15
C SER A 16 -10.03 27.99 -20.91
N LEU A 17 -11.14 27.67 -21.59
CA LEU A 17 -11.65 26.31 -21.70
C LEU A 17 -10.72 25.54 -22.65
N ILE A 18 -9.79 24.75 -22.10
CA ILE A 18 -9.07 23.74 -22.88
C ILE A 18 -10.01 22.54 -23.00
N ALA A 19 -10.58 22.35 -24.19
CA ALA A 19 -11.22 21.10 -24.56
C ALA A 19 -10.13 20.04 -24.75
N ALA A 20 -9.95 19.17 -23.75
CA ALA A 20 -9.20 17.94 -23.95
C ALA A 20 -10.03 17.03 -24.88
N HIS A 21 -9.49 16.77 -26.06
CA HIS A 21 -10.07 15.81 -27.00
C HIS A 21 -9.87 14.40 -26.43
N ASP A 22 -10.95 13.64 -26.30
CA ASP A 22 -10.93 12.23 -25.96
C ASP A 22 -10.17 11.45 -27.06
N LEU A 23 -8.90 11.16 -26.82
CA LEU A 23 -8.23 10.06 -27.50
C LEU A 23 -8.72 8.77 -26.84
N LYS A 24 -9.66 8.08 -27.50
CA LYS A 24 -9.83 6.63 -27.34
C LYS A 24 -8.52 5.95 -27.74
N GLN A 25 -7.57 5.89 -26.83
CA GLN A 25 -6.52 4.88 -26.88
C GLN A 25 -7.10 3.64 -26.20
N THR A 26 -7.48 2.66 -27.01
CA THR A 26 -7.40 1.27 -26.59
C THR A 26 -5.97 1.01 -26.13
N PRO A 27 -5.69 0.79 -24.83
CA PRO A 27 -4.37 0.38 -24.44
C PRO A 27 -4.21 -1.06 -24.90
N ASN A 28 -3.36 -1.25 -25.90
CA ASN A 28 -2.72 -2.53 -26.12
C ASN A 28 -2.04 -2.91 -24.80
N PHE A 29 -2.51 -3.99 -24.17
CA PHE A 29 -1.82 -4.60 -23.03
C PHE A 29 -0.44 -5.05 -23.51
N THR A 30 0.52 -4.14 -23.36
CA THR A 30 1.92 -4.50 -23.27
C THR A 30 2.14 -4.74 -21.78
N GLU A 31 2.67 -5.90 -21.42
CA GLU A 31 3.10 -6.23 -20.07
C GLU A 31 4.22 -5.26 -19.65
N ASP A 32 3.85 -4.04 -19.30
CA ASP A 32 4.76 -3.10 -18.65
C ASP A 32 4.91 -3.57 -17.21
N ASN A 33 6.02 -4.28 -16.97
CA ASN A 33 6.49 -4.59 -15.63
C ASN A 33 6.77 -3.25 -14.94
N GLY A 34 5.74 -2.68 -14.29
CA GLY A 34 5.79 -1.45 -13.50
C GLY A 34 6.70 -1.54 -12.28
N THR A 35 7.98 -1.85 -12.50
CA THR A 35 9.06 -1.82 -11.52
C THR A 35 9.58 -0.39 -11.44
N GLY A 36 8.71 0.54 -11.04
CA GLY A 36 9.14 1.83 -10.53
C GLY A 36 9.84 1.61 -9.19
N TYR A 37 11.19 1.58 -9.20
CA TYR A 37 12.10 1.71 -8.05
C TYR A 37 11.88 0.84 -6.81
N PHE A 38 11.06 -0.21 -6.81
CA PHE A 38 11.00 -1.09 -5.64
C PHE A 38 12.34 -1.80 -5.44
N GLN A 39 12.92 -1.69 -4.24
CA GLN A 39 14.02 -2.57 -3.87
C GLN A 39 13.52 -4.02 -3.85
N ASN A 40 14.14 -4.89 -4.66
CA ASN A 40 13.91 -6.34 -4.79
C ASN A 40 12.77 -6.91 -3.92
N VAL A 41 11.53 -6.80 -4.40
CA VAL A 41 10.35 -7.32 -3.67
C VAL A 41 10.40 -8.84 -3.74
N PRO A 42 10.43 -9.55 -2.59
CA PRO A 42 10.49 -11.00 -2.61
C PRO A 42 9.19 -11.59 -3.15
N LYS A 43 9.28 -12.66 -3.96
CA LYS A 43 8.10 -13.43 -4.39
C LYS A 43 7.37 -14.06 -3.20
N THR A 44 8.11 -14.48 -2.18
CA THR A 44 7.57 -14.98 -0.92
C THR A 44 8.36 -14.40 0.23
N VAL A 45 7.67 -13.95 1.27
CA VAL A 45 8.29 -13.59 2.55
C VAL A 45 7.51 -14.21 3.70
N ILE A 46 8.24 -14.73 4.69
CA ILE A 46 7.66 -15.16 5.96
C ILE A 46 8.23 -14.28 7.04
N ILE A 47 7.36 -13.61 7.79
CA ILE A 47 7.72 -12.76 8.91
C ILE A 47 7.15 -13.31 10.21
N LYS A 48 7.84 -13.06 11.31
CA LYS A 48 7.41 -13.43 12.65
C LYS A 48 7.45 -12.22 13.56
N THR A 49 6.31 -11.90 14.16
CA THR A 49 6.18 -10.95 15.27
C THR A 49 6.16 -11.70 16.60
N LYS A 50 5.99 -10.98 17.73
CA LYS A 50 5.76 -11.61 19.03
C LYS A 50 4.49 -12.49 19.07
N LYS A 51 3.45 -12.12 18.32
CA LYS A 51 2.13 -12.79 18.36
C LYS A 51 1.81 -13.60 17.11
N PHE A 52 2.36 -13.22 15.96
CA PHE A 52 1.95 -13.75 14.66
C PHE A 52 3.13 -14.32 13.87
N LYS A 53 2.84 -15.33 13.06
CA LYS A 53 3.64 -15.71 11.91
C LYS A 53 2.81 -15.39 10.68
N VAL A 54 3.39 -14.71 9.70
CA VAL A 54 2.70 -14.27 8.49
C VAL A 54 3.52 -14.70 7.29
N ARG A 55 2.86 -15.29 6.29
CA ARG A 55 3.43 -15.60 4.98
C ARG A 55 2.71 -14.75 3.94
N ILE A 56 3.48 -14.11 3.09
CA ILE A 56 3.01 -13.34 1.94
C ILE A 56 3.59 -13.98 0.69
N ASP A 57 2.73 -14.32 -0.26
CA ASP A 57 3.13 -14.93 -1.54
C ASP A 57 2.57 -14.11 -2.71
N LYS A 58 3.44 -13.70 -3.64
CA LYS A 58 3.04 -13.15 -4.94
C LYS A 58 2.36 -14.26 -5.75
N GLN A 59 1.15 -13.99 -6.21
CA GLN A 59 0.32 -14.90 -6.98
C GLN A 59 0.57 -14.71 -8.49
N PRO A 60 0.19 -15.68 -9.34
CA PRO A 60 0.34 -15.58 -10.79
C PRO A 60 -0.35 -14.37 -11.42
N ASN A 61 -1.43 -13.87 -10.80
CA ASN A 61 -2.16 -12.68 -11.24
C ASN A 61 -1.50 -11.35 -10.83
N GLY A 62 -0.31 -11.38 -10.21
CA GLY A 62 0.43 -10.19 -9.78
C GLY A 62 0.11 -9.72 -8.36
N ASN A 63 -1.06 -10.08 -7.81
CA ASN A 63 -1.48 -9.75 -6.45
C ASN A 63 -0.76 -10.61 -5.41
N TYR A 64 -1.01 -10.33 -4.14
CA TYR A 64 -0.42 -11.04 -3.01
C TYR A 64 -1.47 -11.79 -2.19
N LEU A 65 -1.04 -12.91 -1.61
CA LEU A 65 -1.83 -13.72 -0.67
C LEU A 65 -1.23 -13.58 0.73
N TYR A 66 -2.04 -13.15 1.69
CA TYR A 66 -1.70 -13.11 3.11
C TYR A 66 -2.20 -14.37 3.80
N GLN A 67 -1.33 -15.01 4.58
CA GLN A 67 -1.69 -16.11 5.45
C GLN A 67 -1.08 -15.88 6.82
N SER A 68 -1.82 -16.11 7.90
CA SER A 68 -1.29 -15.94 9.25
C SER A 68 -1.63 -17.06 10.22
N TRP A 69 -0.75 -17.22 11.21
CA TRP A 69 -0.86 -18.15 12.32
C TRP A 69 -0.43 -17.46 13.62
N ARG A 70 -0.61 -18.15 14.76
CA ARG A 70 0.11 -17.79 15.99
C ARG A 70 1.63 -17.90 15.76
N ALA A 71 2.41 -17.05 16.44
CA ALA A 71 3.86 -16.88 16.22
C ALA A 71 4.68 -18.19 16.16
N ASN A 72 4.33 -19.18 16.96
CA ASN A 72 5.08 -20.44 17.07
C ASN A 72 4.47 -21.60 16.28
N THR A 73 3.36 -21.39 15.56
CA THR A 73 2.73 -22.42 14.73
C THR A 73 3.53 -22.66 13.44
N LYS A 74 3.63 -23.92 13.00
CA LYS A 74 4.27 -24.29 11.72
C LYS A 74 3.41 -23.82 10.54
N ILE A 75 4.03 -23.38 9.43
CA ILE A 75 3.24 -22.90 8.27
C ILE A 75 2.53 -24.04 7.53
N THR A 76 2.95 -25.29 7.77
CA THR A 76 2.28 -26.48 7.23
C THR A 76 0.95 -26.77 7.92
N ALA A 77 0.68 -26.14 9.07
CA ALA A 77 -0.62 -26.22 9.71
C ALA A 77 -1.62 -25.30 9.00
N LYS A 78 -2.92 -25.56 9.20
CA LYS A 78 -3.99 -24.69 8.68
C LYS A 78 -3.81 -23.24 9.18
N PRO A 79 -3.78 -22.23 8.29
CA PRO A 79 -3.72 -20.83 8.70
C PRO A 79 -4.97 -20.42 9.46
N SER A 80 -4.79 -19.51 10.42
CA SER A 80 -5.89 -18.91 11.18
C SER A 80 -6.63 -17.85 10.38
N MET A 81 -5.97 -17.25 9.38
CA MET A 81 -6.56 -16.25 8.49
C MET A 81 -5.86 -16.30 7.14
N ILE A 82 -6.65 -16.14 6.07
CA ILE A 82 -6.21 -16.02 4.69
C ILE A 82 -6.89 -14.77 4.10
N ILE A 83 -6.13 -13.89 3.46
CA ILE A 83 -6.67 -12.72 2.75
C ILE A 83 -6.03 -12.69 1.35
N SER A 84 -6.85 -12.77 0.32
CA SER A 84 -6.43 -12.71 -1.08
C SER A 84 -6.46 -11.28 -1.61
N ASN A 85 -5.96 -11.09 -2.84
CA ASN A 85 -6.02 -9.82 -3.57
C ASN A 85 -5.34 -8.65 -2.82
N GLY A 86 -4.25 -8.94 -2.10
CA GLY A 86 -3.42 -7.89 -1.56
C GLY A 86 -2.59 -7.22 -2.65
N GLU A 87 -2.26 -5.97 -2.41
CA GLU A 87 -1.50 -5.14 -3.34
C GLU A 87 -0.17 -4.72 -2.73
N LEU A 88 0.78 -4.35 -3.61
CA LEU A 88 2.03 -3.74 -3.21
C LEU A 88 1.88 -2.23 -3.39
N VAL A 89 1.95 -1.49 -2.29
CA VAL A 89 1.80 -0.04 -2.31
C VAL A 89 3.18 0.62 -2.16
N PRO A 90 3.65 1.39 -3.14
CA PRO A 90 4.87 2.19 -2.99
C PRO A 90 4.70 3.28 -1.92
N ASP A 91 5.76 3.48 -1.14
CA ASP A 91 5.84 4.53 -0.13
C ASP A 91 7.01 5.48 -0.44
N GLY A 92 6.69 6.58 -1.11
CA GLY A 92 7.67 7.56 -1.57
C GLY A 92 8.56 7.08 -2.73
N SER A 93 9.57 7.88 -3.07
CA SER A 93 10.46 7.65 -4.22
C SER A 93 11.69 6.79 -3.89
N GLY A 94 11.94 6.50 -2.61
CA GLY A 94 13.11 5.75 -2.15
C GLY A 94 12.99 4.23 -2.29
N GLY A 95 11.93 3.74 -2.95
CA GLY A 95 11.68 2.30 -3.11
C GLY A 95 11.16 1.59 -1.88
N ASN A 96 10.68 2.33 -0.87
CA ASN A 96 9.92 1.74 0.23
C ASN A 96 8.57 1.26 -0.28
N TYR A 97 8.03 0.25 0.39
CA TYR A 97 6.72 -0.28 0.08
C TYR A 97 6.11 -0.94 1.30
N TYR A 98 4.81 -1.18 1.22
CA TYR A 98 4.12 -2.10 2.09
C TYR A 98 3.19 -2.99 1.27
N PHE A 99 2.92 -4.19 1.79
CA PHE A 99 1.82 -4.99 1.28
C PHE A 99 0.55 -4.56 2.00
N GLU A 100 -0.54 -4.33 1.28
CA GLU A 100 -1.84 -4.00 1.86
C GLU A 100 -2.86 -5.09 1.52
N PHE A 101 -3.64 -5.48 2.53
CA PHE A 101 -4.74 -6.43 2.40
C PHE A 101 -5.97 -5.87 3.11
N ASN A 102 -7.13 -5.93 2.47
CA ASN A 102 -8.41 -5.59 3.09
C ASN A 102 -9.18 -6.86 3.46
N ASN A 103 -9.67 -6.94 4.69
CA ASN A 103 -10.60 -7.96 5.13
C ASN A 103 -11.79 -7.30 5.81
N ASN A 104 -12.89 -7.16 5.06
CA ASN A 104 -14.14 -6.56 5.53
C ASN A 104 -13.96 -5.19 6.20
N GLY A 105 -13.18 -4.31 5.57
CA GLY A 105 -12.91 -2.96 6.08
C GLY A 105 -11.76 -2.86 7.08
N THR A 106 -11.21 -3.98 7.56
CA THR A 106 -9.96 -3.99 8.34
C THR A 106 -8.77 -4.08 7.40
N LEU A 107 -7.84 -3.13 7.50
CA LEU A 107 -6.61 -3.10 6.72
C LEU A 107 -5.48 -3.82 7.45
N TYR A 108 -4.75 -4.65 6.72
CA TYR A 108 -3.55 -5.32 7.17
C TYR A 108 -2.40 -4.84 6.30
N GLN A 109 -1.48 -4.10 6.90
CA GLN A 109 -0.33 -3.55 6.21
C GLN A 109 0.96 -4.20 6.73
N VAL A 110 1.80 -4.67 5.81
CA VAL A 110 3.11 -5.23 6.12
C VAL A 110 4.18 -4.35 5.50
N TRP A 111 4.71 -3.46 6.33
CA TRP A 111 5.67 -2.42 5.95
C TRP A 111 7.07 -2.98 5.87
N ARG A 112 7.78 -2.68 4.77
CA ARG A 112 9.19 -3.01 4.61
C ARG A 112 10.06 -1.86 5.11
N ASN A 113 10.96 -2.15 6.04
CA ASN A 113 11.87 -1.17 6.64
C ASN A 113 13.28 -1.28 6.01
N TYR A 114 13.50 -0.69 4.83
CA TYR A 114 14.81 -0.74 4.12
C TYR A 114 15.84 0.28 4.62
N LEU A 115 15.42 1.54 4.76
CA LEU A 115 16.29 2.65 5.11
C LEU A 115 16.13 2.95 6.58
N THR A 116 16.86 2.22 7.42
CA THR A 116 16.86 2.46 8.84
C THR A 116 18.26 2.81 9.28
N ASP A 117 18.39 3.95 9.95
CA ASP A 117 19.66 4.49 10.50
C ASP A 117 20.27 3.59 11.59
N SER A 118 19.61 2.48 11.89
CA SER A 118 19.97 1.53 12.92
C SER A 118 19.89 0.10 12.39
N PRO A 119 21.00 -0.66 12.37
CA PRO A 119 20.99 -2.08 11.99
C PRO A 119 20.16 -2.95 12.94
N LYS A 120 19.63 -2.40 14.04
CA LYS A 120 18.79 -3.08 15.01
C LYS A 120 17.31 -3.02 14.68
N LYS A 121 16.88 -2.21 13.69
CA LYS A 121 15.46 -2.11 13.35
C LYS A 121 15.01 -3.37 12.61
N ALA A 122 13.83 -3.87 12.99
CA ALA A 122 13.29 -5.05 12.36
C ALA A 122 12.99 -4.78 10.88
N PRO A 123 13.25 -5.74 9.98
CA PRO A 123 13.10 -5.55 8.54
C PRO A 123 11.65 -5.34 8.10
N TYR A 124 10.68 -5.69 8.94
CA TYR A 124 9.26 -5.49 8.67
C TYR A 124 8.49 -5.03 9.91
N THR A 125 7.35 -4.39 9.68
CA THR A 125 6.37 -4.08 10.72
C THR A 125 4.97 -4.46 10.23
N LEU A 126 4.24 -5.25 11.02
CA LEU A 126 2.83 -5.53 10.81
C LEU A 126 2.00 -4.44 11.49
N VAL A 127 1.12 -3.80 10.71
CA VAL A 127 0.12 -2.84 11.18
C VAL A 127 -1.27 -3.36 10.82
N VAL A 128 -2.21 -3.33 11.76
CA VAL A 128 -3.62 -3.65 11.50
C VAL A 128 -4.46 -2.45 11.92
N ILE A 129 -5.29 -1.97 11.01
CA ILE A 129 -6.12 -0.78 11.16
C ILE A 129 -7.57 -1.19 10.95
N ASP A 130 -8.46 -0.81 11.87
CA ASP A 130 -9.88 -1.12 11.75
C ASP A 130 -10.60 -0.19 10.75
N GLY A 131 -11.90 -0.42 10.53
CA GLY A 131 -12.70 0.38 9.61
C GLY A 131 -12.91 1.84 10.04
N ASN A 132 -12.56 2.20 11.28
CA ASN A 132 -12.62 3.57 11.80
C ASN A 132 -11.26 4.29 11.69
N GLY A 133 -10.21 3.59 11.27
CA GLY A 133 -8.85 4.10 11.24
C GLY A 133 -8.05 3.88 12.53
N GLU A 134 -8.56 3.13 13.50
CA GLU A 134 -7.85 2.82 14.74
C GLU A 134 -6.80 1.72 14.52
N THR A 135 -5.57 1.93 14.99
CA THR A 135 -4.52 0.91 14.94
C THR A 135 -4.71 -0.14 16.03
N LEU A 136 -5.17 -1.33 15.65
CA LEU A 136 -5.36 -2.48 16.53
C LEU A 136 -4.05 -3.22 16.84
N VAL A 137 -3.12 -3.24 15.87
CA VAL A 137 -1.84 -3.94 15.98
C VAL A 137 -0.75 -3.09 15.36
N ARG A 138 0.38 -2.97 16.06
CA ARG A 138 1.65 -2.50 15.50
C ARG A 138 2.79 -3.31 16.08
N GLN A 139 3.41 -4.18 15.28
CA GLN A 139 4.45 -5.09 15.75
C GLN A 139 5.59 -5.25 14.76
N ASP A 140 6.80 -5.05 15.25
CA ASP A 140 8.03 -5.38 14.52
C ASP A 140 8.12 -6.89 14.25
N ALA A 141 8.66 -7.21 13.08
CA ALA A 141 8.70 -8.56 12.56
C ALA A 141 10.06 -8.89 11.95
N GLN A 142 10.57 -10.07 12.27
CA GLN A 142 11.80 -10.62 11.69
C GLN A 142 11.46 -11.55 10.54
N VAL A 143 12.28 -11.56 9.49
CA VAL A 143 12.17 -12.58 8.42
C VAL A 143 12.60 -13.92 8.99
N VAL A 144 11.79 -14.95 8.77
CA VAL A 144 12.09 -16.33 9.18
C VAL A 144 12.07 -17.26 7.98
N LYS A 145 12.84 -18.34 8.06
CA LYS A 145 12.72 -19.45 7.11
C LYS A 145 11.62 -20.39 7.57
N ASN A 146 11.11 -21.18 6.63
CA ASN A 146 10.23 -22.29 6.96
C ASN A 146 10.99 -23.44 7.61
#